data_AF-A0A8D1VS64-F1
#
_entry.id   AF-A0A8D1VS64-F1
#
_cell.length_a   1.000
_cell.length_b   1.000
_cell.length_c   1.000
_cell.angle_alpha   90.00
_cell.angle_beta   90.00
_cell.angle_gamma   90.00
#
_symmetry.space_group_name_H-M   'P 1'
#
loop_
_entity.id
_entity.type
_entity.pdbx_description
1 polymer ?
#
loop_
_entity_poly.entity_id
_entity_poly.type
_entity_poly.pdbx_seq_one_letter_code
_entity_poly.pdbx_strand_id
1 'polypeptide(L)'
;MSAVSRKPKTFKLRALHSQKKFGVAGRSCEEVLRKGCLHLQLPVPGSRLCLYEDGTEVTEDYFWSIPDDSELVLLTTGQTWQGYVSDISHFLSVFQKPHAGVIQAARQLLSDERAPLRQKLLADLLGTVSENIAAETRTEDPPWFEGLEARFRSKSAYLRYSCESRIRSYLREVTSCASLVSVAAREEYLQVVGAMCQELQAARYNGSYFDRGAKAGRRLCTPEGWFSCQGPFDTDDCASRHSINPYGNRESRILFSTWNLDHIIEKKRTVVPTLAAAVGDAEGRVVDWKYFYSLLFTLDNLKLVHVACHKKTTHRLRCDPSRIYRAQAVPRRKRPICRRR
;
A
#
# COMPACT_ATOMS: atom_id res chain seq x y z
N MET A 1 -4.62 62.49 24.82
CA MET A 1 -3.87 61.25 25.16
C MET A 1 -3.03 60.88 23.96
N SER A 2 -1.71 61.09 24.02
CA SER A 2 -0.80 60.75 22.92
C SER A 2 -0.75 59.23 22.75
N ALA A 3 -1.26 58.73 21.63
CA ALA A 3 -1.04 57.37 21.21
C ALA A 3 0.47 57.15 21.07
N VAL A 4 1.04 56.29 21.90
CA VAL A 4 2.42 55.82 21.76
C VAL A 4 2.52 55.23 20.35
N SER A 5 3.23 55.93 19.45
CA SER A 5 3.40 55.51 18.06
C SER A 5 4.22 54.22 18.04
N ARG A 6 3.55 53.08 18.10
CA ARG A 6 4.17 51.76 17.93
C ARG A 6 4.88 51.73 16.58
N LYS A 7 6.07 51.13 16.56
CA LYS A 7 6.83 50.93 15.32
C LYS A 7 5.97 50.13 14.32
N PRO A 8 5.98 50.45 13.02
CA PRO A 8 5.31 49.64 12.01
C PRO A 8 5.87 48.21 12.03
N LYS A 9 5.00 47.22 11.92
CA LYS A 9 5.40 45.82 11.76
C LYS A 9 5.80 45.56 10.33
N THR A 10 6.74 44.65 10.13
CA THR A 10 7.18 44.22 8.81
C THR A 10 6.65 42.82 8.51
N PHE A 11 6.30 42.58 7.25
CA PHE A 11 5.80 41.29 6.76
C PHE A 11 6.35 41.01 5.36
N LYS A 12 6.37 39.74 4.98
CA LYS A 12 6.65 39.29 3.62
C LYS A 12 5.34 38.82 2.99
N LEU A 13 4.81 39.60 2.07
CA LEU A 13 3.54 39.28 1.41
C LEU A 13 3.77 38.48 0.13
N ARG A 14 2.86 37.56 -0.16
CA ARG A 14 2.80 36.81 -1.44
C ARG A 14 1.36 36.63 -1.91
N ALA A 15 1.19 36.46 -3.22
CA ALA A 15 -0.06 35.97 -3.79
C ALA A 15 -0.12 34.43 -3.70
N LEU A 16 -1.33 33.87 -3.70
CA LEU A 16 -1.59 32.43 -3.54
C LEU A 16 -0.71 31.51 -4.41
N HIS A 17 -0.53 31.82 -5.70
CA HIS A 17 0.25 31.00 -6.64
C HIS A 17 1.60 31.61 -7.03
N SER A 18 2.05 32.65 -6.33
CA SER A 18 3.31 33.35 -6.65
C SER A 18 4.42 32.89 -5.74
N GLN A 19 5.59 32.59 -6.31
CA GLN A 19 6.84 32.38 -5.58
C GLN A 19 7.53 33.71 -5.21
N LYS A 20 7.08 34.83 -5.78
CA LYS A 20 7.62 36.15 -5.48
C LYS A 20 7.02 36.66 -4.16
N LYS A 21 7.91 37.06 -3.26
CA LYS A 21 7.59 37.69 -1.97
C LYS A 21 8.00 39.15 -2.03
N PHE A 22 7.23 40.02 -1.38
CA PHE A 22 7.60 41.43 -1.24
C PHE A 22 7.48 41.87 0.21
N GLY A 23 8.43 42.67 0.66
CA GLY A 23 8.40 43.26 1.98
C GLY A 23 7.33 44.35 2.05
N VAL A 24 6.50 44.31 3.08
CA VAL A 24 5.49 45.33 3.37
C VAL A 24 5.55 45.68 4.84
N ALA A 25 5.48 46.98 5.15
CA ALA A 25 5.40 47.46 6.51
C ALA A 25 4.10 48.22 6.74
N GLY A 26 3.48 48.07 7.90
CA GLY A 26 2.24 48.76 8.25
C GLY A 26 1.96 48.75 9.75
N ARG A 27 1.03 49.63 10.16
CA ARG A 27 0.60 49.81 11.55
C ARG A 27 -0.77 49.18 11.85
N SER A 28 -1.44 48.66 10.83
CA SER A 28 -2.73 47.97 10.91
C SER A 28 -2.80 46.87 9.86
N CYS A 29 -3.67 45.88 10.07
CA CYS A 29 -3.97 44.84 9.09
C CYS A 29 -4.51 45.46 7.80
N GLU A 30 -5.43 46.42 7.89
CA GLU A 30 -6.02 47.09 6.73
C GLU A 30 -4.97 47.83 5.86
N GLU A 31 -3.99 48.49 6.50
CA GLU A 31 -2.91 49.16 5.79
C GLU A 31 -2.02 48.17 5.02
N VAL A 32 -1.66 47.05 5.66
CA VAL A 32 -0.86 45.99 5.02
C VAL A 32 -1.64 45.35 3.86
N LEU A 33 -2.94 45.11 4.04
CA LEU A 33 -3.81 44.55 3.00
C LEU A 33 -3.91 45.47 1.80
N ARG A 34 -4.18 46.77 2.00
CA ARG A 34 -4.28 47.76 0.91
C ARG A 34 -2.97 47.89 0.13
N LYS A 35 -1.83 47.95 0.83
CA LYS A 35 -0.50 47.96 0.21
C LYS A 35 -0.26 46.70 -0.60
N GLY A 36 -0.67 45.55 -0.06
CA GLY A 36 -0.59 44.25 -0.74
C GLY A 36 -1.42 44.18 -2.01
N CYS A 37 -2.70 44.55 -1.94
CA CYS A 37 -3.62 44.60 -3.07
C CYS A 37 -3.11 45.53 -4.17
N LEU A 38 -2.63 46.72 -3.81
CA LEU A 38 -2.07 47.66 -4.78
C LEU A 38 -0.86 47.09 -5.51
N HIS A 39 0.08 46.47 -4.77
CA HIS A 39 1.31 45.93 -5.35
C HIS A 39 1.05 44.71 -6.24
N LEU A 40 0.12 43.83 -5.83
CA LEU A 40 -0.25 42.62 -6.56
C LEU A 40 -1.33 42.86 -7.63
N GLN A 41 -1.84 44.08 -7.76
CA GLN A 41 -2.96 44.44 -8.65
C GLN A 41 -4.21 43.60 -8.39
N LEU A 42 -4.56 43.40 -7.12
CA LEU A 42 -5.71 42.63 -6.66
C LEU A 42 -6.80 43.54 -6.07
N PRO A 43 -8.08 43.17 -6.15
CA PRO A 43 -9.16 43.98 -5.58
C PRO A 43 -9.05 44.03 -4.05
N VAL A 44 -9.26 45.20 -3.45
CA VAL A 44 -9.35 45.33 -1.99
C VAL A 44 -10.64 44.70 -1.44
N PRO A 45 -11.83 44.94 -2.03
CA PRO A 45 -13.07 44.35 -1.51
C PRO A 45 -13.05 42.82 -1.57
N GLY A 46 -13.35 42.18 -0.44
CA GLY A 46 -13.36 40.72 -0.32
C GLY A 46 -11.98 40.07 -0.24
N SER A 47 -10.90 40.86 -0.27
CA SER A 47 -9.55 40.35 0.00
C SER A 47 -9.31 40.23 1.50
N ARG A 48 -8.46 39.27 1.86
CA ARG A 48 -8.05 38.97 3.23
C ARG A 48 -6.60 38.52 3.30
N LEU A 49 -6.03 38.61 4.49
CA LEU A 49 -4.67 38.17 4.79
C LEU A 49 -4.72 36.94 5.69
N CYS A 50 -3.83 35.98 5.46
CA CYS A 50 -3.63 34.86 6.36
C CYS A 50 -2.14 34.54 6.48
N LEU A 51 -1.75 33.90 7.56
CA LEU A 51 -0.38 33.40 7.75
C LEU A 51 -0.09 32.31 6.71
N TYR A 52 1.11 32.35 6.13
CA TYR A 52 1.55 31.35 5.17
C TYR A 52 1.72 29.96 5.81
N GLU A 53 2.11 29.91 7.09
CA GLU A 53 2.42 28.67 7.79
C GLU A 53 1.19 27.75 7.99
N ASP A 54 0.10 28.30 8.51
CA ASP A 54 -1.06 27.54 8.98
C ASP A 54 -2.40 27.99 8.38
N GLY A 55 -2.43 29.12 7.66
CA GLY A 55 -3.64 29.69 7.10
C GLY A 55 -4.50 30.48 8.09
N THR A 56 -4.01 30.78 9.28
CA THR A 56 -4.72 31.60 10.25
C THR A 56 -4.98 33.00 9.68
N GLU A 57 -6.25 33.40 9.65
CA GLU A 57 -6.66 34.72 9.14
C GLU A 57 -6.14 35.83 10.05
N VAL A 58 -5.54 36.86 9.45
CA VAL A 58 -4.98 38.00 10.18
C VAL A 58 -6.06 39.05 10.39
N THR A 59 -6.53 39.16 11.63
CA THR A 59 -7.43 40.22 12.09
C THR A 59 -6.65 41.34 12.77
N GLU A 60 -7.27 42.50 12.97
CA GLU A 60 -6.62 43.61 13.70
C GLU A 60 -6.22 43.22 15.13
N ASP A 61 -7.05 42.41 15.81
CA ASP A 61 -6.77 41.95 17.18
C ASP A 61 -5.55 41.02 17.24
N TYR A 62 -5.30 40.25 16.17
CA TYR A 62 -4.18 39.32 16.06
C TYR A 62 -2.92 39.96 15.44
N PHE A 63 -3.06 41.09 14.75
CA PHE A 63 -1.97 41.73 13.99
C PHE A 63 -0.71 41.99 14.84
N TRP A 64 -0.91 42.47 16.07
CA TRP A 64 0.21 42.84 16.95
C TRP A 64 0.89 41.64 17.61
N SER A 65 0.28 40.45 17.65
CA SER A 65 0.92 39.23 18.15
C SER A 65 1.82 38.52 17.13
N ILE A 66 1.69 38.80 15.83
CA ILE A 66 2.47 38.11 14.77
C ILE A 66 3.94 38.55 14.77
N PRO A 67 4.96 37.70 14.75
CA PRO A 67 6.36 38.15 14.69
C PRO A 67 6.66 39.05 13.48
N ASP A 68 7.61 39.99 13.62
CA ASP A 68 8.11 40.77 12.48
C ASP A 68 8.72 39.83 11.41
N ASP A 69 8.60 40.23 10.15
CA ASP A 69 9.01 39.51 8.94
C ASP A 69 8.28 38.17 8.69
N SER A 70 7.16 37.94 9.37
CA SER A 70 6.26 36.81 9.11
C SER A 70 5.72 36.83 7.68
N GLU A 71 5.51 35.64 7.11
CA GLU A 71 5.01 35.48 5.74
C GLU A 71 3.47 35.47 5.71
N LEU A 72 2.90 36.33 4.87
CA LEU A 72 1.46 36.49 4.69
C LEU A 72 1.05 36.14 3.26
N VAL A 73 -0.07 35.45 3.12
CA VAL A 73 -0.72 35.20 1.84
C VAL A 73 -1.93 36.12 1.70
N LEU A 74 -1.99 36.83 0.58
CA LEU A 74 -3.16 37.61 0.20
C LEU A 74 -4.12 36.75 -0.62
N LEU A 75 -5.36 36.64 -0.16
CA LEU A 75 -6.42 35.85 -0.77
C LEU A 75 -7.55 36.77 -1.23
N THR A 76 -8.04 36.57 -2.45
CA THR A 76 -9.26 37.22 -2.96
C THR A 76 -10.51 36.38 -2.68
N THR A 77 -11.68 36.93 -3.00
CA THR A 77 -12.97 36.25 -2.83
C THR A 77 -12.98 34.84 -3.44
N GLY A 78 -13.35 33.85 -2.63
CA GLY A 78 -13.42 32.44 -3.04
C GLY A 78 -12.10 31.67 -2.93
N GLN A 79 -10.98 32.34 -2.64
CA GLN A 79 -9.69 31.69 -2.41
C GLN A 79 -9.53 31.25 -0.95
N THR A 80 -8.85 30.11 -0.77
CA THR A 80 -8.57 29.53 0.54
C THR A 80 -7.11 29.14 0.65
N TRP A 81 -6.55 29.24 1.85
CA TRP A 81 -5.21 28.80 2.20
C TRP A 81 -5.27 28.05 3.52
N GLN A 82 -4.70 26.85 3.56
CA GLN A 82 -4.67 25.95 4.72
C GLN A 82 -3.24 25.72 5.20
N GLY A 83 -2.39 26.73 5.07
CA GLY A 83 -0.97 26.60 5.37
C GLY A 83 -0.23 25.71 4.36
N TYR A 84 0.92 25.18 4.77
CA TYR A 84 1.76 24.32 3.93
C TYR A 84 1.02 23.11 3.31
N VAL A 85 -0.10 22.67 3.90
CA VAL A 85 -0.95 21.61 3.34
C VAL A 85 -1.49 21.97 1.95
N SER A 86 -1.75 23.25 1.70
CA SER A 86 -2.22 23.73 0.40
C SER A 86 -1.15 23.60 -0.68
N ASP A 87 0.13 23.85 -0.36
CA ASP A 87 1.24 23.63 -1.30
C ASP A 87 1.39 22.15 -1.65
N ILE A 88 1.32 21.26 -0.65
CA ILE A 88 1.40 19.81 -0.86
C ILE A 88 0.21 19.32 -1.69
N SER A 89 -1.00 19.78 -1.37
CA SER A 89 -2.21 19.40 -2.10
C SER A 89 -2.17 19.86 -3.56
N HIS A 90 -1.69 21.08 -3.80
CA HIS A 90 -1.47 21.59 -5.14
C HIS A 90 -0.44 20.73 -5.90
N PHE A 91 0.71 20.45 -5.28
CA PHE A 91 1.73 19.58 -5.86
C PHE A 91 1.16 18.22 -6.25
N LEU A 92 0.47 17.54 -5.33
CA LEU A 92 -0.15 16.22 -5.59
C LEU A 92 -1.17 16.28 -6.73
N SER A 93 -1.98 17.35 -6.80
CA SER A 93 -2.98 17.51 -7.87
C SER A 93 -2.36 17.60 -9.27
N VAL A 94 -1.20 18.27 -9.40
CA VAL A 94 -0.48 18.42 -10.67
C VAL A 94 0.07 17.07 -11.16
N PHE A 95 0.52 16.21 -10.25
CA PHE A 95 1.15 14.94 -10.60
C PHE A 95 0.21 13.72 -10.59
N GLN A 96 -1.00 13.85 -10.04
CA GLN A 96 -2.01 12.79 -10.12
C GLN A 96 -2.58 12.60 -11.54
N LYS A 97 -2.69 13.70 -12.31
CA LYS A 97 -3.07 13.70 -13.72
C LYS A 97 -2.08 14.57 -14.50
N PRO A 98 -0.85 14.08 -14.67
CA PRO A 98 0.24 14.88 -15.17
C PRO A 98 -0.01 15.25 -16.63
N HIS A 99 0.00 16.55 -16.92
CA HIS A 99 0.00 17.05 -18.28
C HIS A 99 1.34 16.67 -18.95
N ALA A 100 1.31 16.33 -20.25
CA ALA A 100 2.52 15.92 -20.98
C ALA A 100 3.68 16.93 -20.85
N GLY A 101 3.35 18.23 -20.84
CA GLY A 101 4.33 19.31 -20.63
C GLY A 101 5.01 19.28 -19.26
N VAL A 102 4.33 18.84 -18.20
CA VAL A 102 4.92 18.70 -16.85
C VAL A 102 5.93 17.55 -16.83
N ILE A 103 5.60 16.43 -17.47
CA ILE A 103 6.52 15.28 -17.59
C ILE A 103 7.77 15.69 -18.38
N GLN A 104 7.59 16.43 -19.47
CA GLN A 104 8.72 16.92 -20.27
C GLN A 104 9.61 17.89 -19.48
N ALA A 105 9.01 18.84 -18.75
CA ALA A 105 9.75 19.77 -17.91
C ALA A 105 10.52 19.04 -16.79
N ALA A 106 9.91 18.05 -16.15
CA ALA A 106 10.57 17.24 -15.13
C ALA A 106 11.74 16.41 -15.70
N ARG A 107 11.61 15.89 -16.92
CA ARG A 107 12.73 15.19 -17.62
C ARG A 107 13.89 16.13 -17.91
N GLN A 108 13.60 17.33 -18.43
CA GLN A 108 14.63 18.35 -18.68
C GLN A 108 15.34 18.75 -17.38
N LEU A 109 14.56 19.01 -16.32
CA LEU A 109 15.12 19.34 -15.01
C LEU A 109 16.02 18.22 -14.47
N LEU A 110 15.62 16.95 -14.64
CA LEU A 110 16.45 15.82 -14.21
C LEU A 110 17.76 15.71 -15.01
N SER A 111 17.75 16.02 -16.30
CA SER A 111 18.96 15.98 -17.15
C SER A 111 20.04 16.98 -16.71
N ASP A 112 19.63 18.16 -16.22
CA ASP A 112 20.54 19.23 -15.81
C ASP A 112 20.88 19.20 -14.31
N GLU A 113 20.09 18.48 -13.50
CA GLU A 113 20.23 18.43 -12.05
C GLU A 113 21.49 17.68 -11.60
N ARG A 114 22.22 18.22 -10.64
CA ARG A 114 23.46 17.62 -10.09
C ARG A 114 23.35 17.20 -8.64
N ALA A 115 22.39 17.76 -7.89
CA ALA A 115 22.22 17.41 -6.49
C ALA A 115 21.59 16.00 -6.36
N PRO A 116 22.24 15.04 -5.68
CA PRO A 116 21.77 13.65 -5.65
C PRO A 116 20.35 13.47 -5.12
N LEU A 117 19.99 14.21 -4.04
CA LEU A 117 18.65 14.16 -3.48
C LEU A 117 17.58 14.66 -4.47
N ARG A 118 17.89 15.73 -5.21
CA ARG A 118 16.97 16.32 -6.19
C ARG A 118 16.80 15.41 -7.40
N GLN A 119 17.88 14.79 -7.88
CA GLN A 119 17.82 13.76 -8.90
C GLN A 119 16.92 12.59 -8.46
N LYS A 120 17.10 12.10 -7.23
CA LYS A 120 16.28 10.99 -6.70
C LYS A 120 14.80 11.35 -6.66
N LEU A 121 14.44 12.51 -6.10
CA LEU A 121 13.05 12.97 -6.04
C LEU A 121 12.43 13.12 -7.44
N LEU A 122 13.17 13.68 -8.40
CA LEU A 122 12.69 13.83 -9.78
C LEU A 122 12.55 12.49 -10.49
N ALA A 123 13.49 11.57 -10.31
CA ALA A 123 13.43 10.24 -10.88
C ALA A 123 12.25 9.44 -10.32
N ASP A 124 12.02 9.47 -9.01
CA ASP A 124 10.90 8.77 -8.36
C ASP A 124 9.55 9.34 -8.82
N LEU A 125 9.46 10.67 -8.94
CA LEU A 125 8.29 11.33 -9.47
C LEU A 125 8.03 10.94 -10.93
N LEU A 126 9.06 11.00 -11.79
CA LEU A 126 8.99 10.62 -13.20
C LEU A 126 8.59 9.15 -13.39
N GLY A 127 9.12 8.27 -12.53
CA GLY A 127 8.76 6.85 -12.50
C GLY A 127 7.28 6.65 -12.22
N THR A 128 6.72 7.41 -11.28
CA THR A 128 5.30 7.35 -10.90
C THR A 128 4.37 7.90 -11.99
N VAL A 129 4.73 9.02 -12.61
CA VAL A 129 3.86 9.67 -13.63
C VAL A 129 3.94 9.04 -15.01
N SER A 130 5.02 8.32 -15.32
CA SER A 130 5.21 7.65 -16.61
C SER A 130 4.63 6.23 -16.63
N GLU A 131 3.81 5.86 -15.64
CA GLU A 131 3.17 4.56 -15.58
C GLU A 131 2.08 4.39 -16.63
N ASN A 132 2.03 3.21 -17.26
CA ASN A 132 1.00 2.81 -18.21
C ASN A 132 0.12 1.71 -17.61
N ILE A 133 -0.51 2.00 -16.47
CA ILE A 133 -1.35 1.03 -15.74
C ILE A 133 -2.49 0.51 -16.63
N ALA A 134 -3.10 1.37 -17.43
CA ALA A 134 -4.29 1.02 -18.22
C ALA A 134 -4.00 -0.04 -19.29
N ALA A 135 -2.80 -0.05 -19.88
CA ALA A 135 -2.39 -1.09 -20.82
C ALA A 135 -2.34 -2.46 -20.15
N GLU A 136 -2.83 -3.48 -20.84
CA GLU A 136 -2.90 -4.86 -20.37
C GLU A 136 -2.10 -5.82 -21.24
N THR A 137 -1.99 -5.55 -22.54
CA THR A 137 -1.36 -6.46 -23.49
C THR A 137 0.08 -6.09 -23.82
N ARG A 138 0.85 -7.07 -24.29
CA ARG A 138 2.25 -6.88 -24.72
C ARG A 138 2.39 -5.95 -25.92
N THR A 139 1.35 -5.83 -26.74
CA THR A 139 1.31 -4.90 -27.87
C THR A 139 1.07 -3.47 -27.41
N GLU A 140 0.25 -3.27 -26.37
CA GLU A 140 -0.04 -1.94 -25.81
C GLU A 140 1.11 -1.37 -24.98
N ASP A 141 1.88 -2.22 -24.29
CA ASP A 141 3.00 -1.79 -23.45
C ASP A 141 4.20 -2.76 -23.53
N PRO A 142 4.92 -2.81 -24.67
CA PRO A 142 6.07 -3.68 -24.83
C PRO A 142 7.17 -3.52 -23.76
N PRO A 143 7.54 -2.30 -23.32
CA PRO A 143 8.57 -2.10 -22.29
C PRO A 143 8.27 -2.83 -20.98
N TRP A 144 6.99 -2.92 -20.59
CA TRP A 144 6.61 -3.68 -19.41
C TRP A 144 6.96 -5.17 -19.50
N PHE A 145 7.03 -5.76 -20.70
CA PHE A 145 7.30 -7.20 -20.91
C PHE A 145 8.78 -7.52 -21.16
N GLU A 146 9.67 -6.53 -21.14
CA GLU A 146 11.10 -6.76 -21.32
C GLU A 146 11.65 -7.75 -20.27
N GLY A 147 12.44 -8.71 -20.74
CA GLY A 147 12.98 -9.80 -19.94
C GLY A 147 12.01 -10.97 -19.66
N LEU A 148 10.77 -10.92 -20.15
CA LEU A 148 9.82 -12.03 -20.03
C LEU A 148 9.76 -12.89 -21.29
N GLU A 149 9.54 -14.18 -21.08
CA GLU A 149 9.28 -15.16 -22.13
C GLU A 149 8.15 -14.72 -23.08
N ALA A 150 8.24 -15.13 -24.35
CA ALA A 150 7.28 -14.76 -25.40
C ALA A 150 5.84 -15.24 -25.13
N ARG A 151 5.67 -16.28 -24.29
CA ARG A 151 4.35 -16.82 -23.92
C ARG A 151 3.47 -15.84 -23.16
N PHE A 152 4.06 -14.87 -22.44
CA PHE A 152 3.28 -13.89 -21.69
C PHE A 152 2.80 -12.77 -22.63
N ARG A 153 1.49 -12.79 -22.90
CA ARG A 153 0.80 -11.82 -23.77
C ARG A 153 0.07 -10.72 -23.02
N SER A 154 -0.25 -10.93 -21.74
CA SER A 154 -0.89 -9.92 -20.88
C SER A 154 -0.24 -9.81 -19.51
N LYS A 155 -0.36 -8.64 -18.89
CA LYS A 155 0.20 -8.33 -17.57
C LYS A 155 -0.41 -9.22 -16.50
N SER A 156 -1.73 -9.40 -16.55
CA SER A 156 -2.48 -10.26 -15.62
C SER A 156 -2.08 -11.73 -15.76
N ALA A 157 -1.81 -12.21 -16.97
CA ALA A 157 -1.35 -13.59 -17.17
C ALA A 157 0.01 -13.84 -16.51
N TYR A 158 0.95 -12.90 -16.61
CA TYR A 158 2.24 -13.00 -15.93
C TYR A 158 2.11 -12.93 -14.41
N LEU A 159 1.33 -11.97 -13.88
CA LEU A 159 1.17 -11.84 -12.43
C LEU A 159 0.41 -13.02 -11.81
N ARG A 160 -0.57 -13.58 -12.52
CA ARG A 160 -1.20 -14.84 -12.16
C ARG A 160 -0.16 -15.97 -12.08
N TYR A 161 0.65 -16.14 -13.12
CA TYR A 161 1.75 -17.11 -13.12
C TYR A 161 2.75 -16.90 -11.98
N SER A 162 3.09 -15.64 -11.67
CA SER A 162 3.98 -15.28 -10.57
C SER A 162 3.42 -15.72 -9.22
N CYS A 163 2.12 -15.48 -8.97
CA CYS A 163 1.42 -15.96 -7.78
C CYS A 163 1.42 -17.49 -7.69
N GLU A 164 1.00 -18.15 -8.77
CA GLU A 164 0.96 -19.62 -8.84
C GLU A 164 2.35 -20.22 -8.57
N SER A 165 3.41 -19.59 -9.07
CA SER A 165 4.79 -20.05 -8.86
C SER A 165 5.21 -20.00 -7.39
N ARG A 166 4.79 -18.98 -6.64
CA ARG A 166 5.04 -18.88 -5.19
C ARG A 166 4.33 -20.00 -4.45
N ILE A 167 3.05 -20.23 -4.75
CA ILE A 167 2.25 -21.28 -4.09
C ILE A 167 2.75 -22.68 -4.47
N ARG A 168 3.15 -22.91 -5.72
CA ARG A 168 3.84 -24.15 -6.13
C ARG A 168 5.15 -24.35 -5.39
N SER A 169 5.90 -23.29 -5.09
CA SER A 169 7.10 -23.39 -4.24
C SER A 169 6.74 -23.89 -2.85
N TYR A 170 5.68 -23.36 -2.25
CA TYR A 170 5.23 -23.81 -0.93
C TYR A 170 4.85 -25.29 -0.95
N LEU A 171 4.14 -25.76 -1.98
CA LEU A 171 3.81 -27.17 -2.14
C LEU A 171 5.06 -28.03 -2.29
N ARG A 172 6.02 -27.64 -3.13
CA ARG A 172 7.30 -28.35 -3.29
C ARG A 172 8.06 -28.48 -1.97
N GLU A 173 8.08 -27.42 -1.17
CA GLU A 173 8.70 -27.45 0.16
C GLU A 173 7.97 -28.41 1.10
N VAL A 174 6.63 -28.39 1.14
CA VAL A 174 5.84 -29.33 1.96
C VAL A 174 6.07 -30.79 1.52
N THR A 175 6.11 -31.05 0.21
CA THR A 175 6.44 -32.38 -0.33
C THR A 175 7.85 -32.81 0.06
N SER A 176 8.83 -31.91 0.02
CA SER A 176 10.23 -32.22 0.37
C SER A 176 10.39 -32.66 1.83
N CYS A 177 9.52 -32.19 2.73
CA CYS A 177 9.53 -32.59 4.14
C CYS A 177 9.08 -34.04 4.38
N ALA A 178 8.59 -34.75 3.36
CA ALA A 178 8.32 -36.19 3.47
C ALA A 178 9.57 -37.01 3.81
N SER A 179 10.79 -36.48 3.61
CA SER A 179 12.04 -37.12 4.06
C SER A 179 12.28 -37.05 5.57
N LEU A 180 11.60 -36.14 6.27
CA LEU A 180 11.72 -35.94 7.72
C LEU A 180 10.67 -36.73 8.51
N VAL A 181 9.69 -37.32 7.82
CA VAL A 181 8.63 -38.15 8.40
C VAL A 181 9.16 -39.58 8.58
N SER A 182 8.70 -40.27 9.63
CA SER A 182 9.04 -41.68 9.86
C SER A 182 8.62 -42.55 8.67
N VAL A 183 9.36 -43.63 8.42
CA VAL A 183 9.08 -44.53 7.28
C VAL A 183 7.64 -45.06 7.32
N ALA A 184 7.12 -45.35 8.51
CA ALA A 184 5.75 -45.85 8.71
C ALA A 184 4.67 -44.82 8.35
N ALA A 185 4.91 -43.53 8.60
CA ALA A 185 3.92 -42.46 8.37
C ALA A 185 4.09 -41.75 7.01
N ARG A 186 5.13 -42.10 6.25
CA ARG A 186 5.51 -41.40 5.01
C ARG A 186 4.47 -41.51 3.90
N GLU A 187 3.89 -42.69 3.74
CA GLU A 187 2.87 -42.93 2.72
C GLU A 187 1.62 -42.09 3.00
N GLU A 188 1.12 -42.13 4.24
CA GLU A 188 -0.05 -41.34 4.66
C GLU A 188 0.20 -39.84 4.52
N TYR A 189 1.39 -39.35 4.88
CA TYR A 189 1.78 -37.96 4.67
C TYR A 189 1.71 -37.59 3.17
N LEU A 190 2.24 -38.43 2.28
CA LEU A 190 2.20 -38.17 0.83
C LEU A 190 0.77 -38.24 0.28
N GLN A 191 -0.10 -39.11 0.82
CA GLN A 191 -1.52 -39.12 0.46
C GLN A 191 -2.20 -37.80 0.85
N VAL A 192 -1.94 -37.28 2.06
CA VAL A 192 -2.45 -35.98 2.52
C VAL A 192 -1.94 -34.84 1.65
N VAL A 193 -0.64 -34.82 1.32
CA VAL A 193 -0.05 -33.83 0.40
C VAL A 193 -0.65 -33.96 -1.01
N GLY A 194 -0.94 -35.18 -1.46
CA GLY A 194 -1.63 -35.44 -2.72
C GLY A 194 -3.03 -34.82 -2.78
N ALA A 195 -3.81 -34.96 -1.70
CA ALA A 195 -5.13 -34.33 -1.59
C ALA A 195 -5.03 -32.79 -1.65
N MET A 196 -4.07 -32.20 -0.92
CA MET A 196 -3.82 -30.75 -0.99
C MET A 196 -3.39 -30.30 -2.40
N CYS A 197 -2.58 -31.11 -3.10
CA CYS A 197 -2.17 -30.82 -4.48
C CYS A 197 -3.37 -30.80 -5.44
N GLN A 198 -4.28 -31.77 -5.32
CA GLN A 198 -5.51 -31.81 -6.12
C GLN A 198 -6.39 -30.58 -5.86
N GLU A 199 -6.55 -30.18 -4.60
CA GLU A 199 -7.31 -28.98 -4.26
C GLU A 199 -6.64 -27.70 -4.78
N LEU A 200 -5.30 -27.61 -4.72
CA LEU A 200 -4.56 -26.51 -5.34
C LEU A 200 -4.73 -26.46 -6.86
N GLN A 201 -4.69 -27.60 -7.54
CA GLN A 201 -4.90 -27.67 -8.99
C GLN A 201 -6.31 -27.20 -9.36
N ALA A 202 -7.33 -27.63 -8.62
CA ALA A 202 -8.71 -27.18 -8.79
C ALA A 202 -8.84 -25.67 -8.57
N ALA A 203 -8.11 -25.11 -7.59
CA ALA A 203 -8.05 -23.69 -7.30
C ALA A 203 -7.08 -22.90 -8.21
N ARG A 204 -6.45 -23.54 -9.21
CA ARG A 204 -5.40 -22.95 -10.07
C ARG A 204 -4.28 -22.27 -9.27
N TYR A 205 -3.82 -22.94 -8.21
CA TYR A 205 -2.77 -22.50 -7.30
C TYR A 205 -2.98 -21.07 -6.79
N ASN A 206 -4.24 -20.68 -6.58
CA ASN A 206 -4.70 -19.35 -6.17
C ASN A 206 -4.06 -18.18 -6.96
N GLY A 207 -3.72 -18.41 -8.23
CA GLY A 207 -3.12 -17.38 -9.09
C GLY A 207 -3.94 -16.09 -9.18
N SER A 208 -5.25 -16.18 -8.91
CA SER A 208 -6.16 -15.04 -8.89
C SER A 208 -5.78 -13.95 -7.89
N TYR A 209 -5.01 -14.28 -6.83
CA TYR A 209 -4.61 -13.30 -5.83
C TYR A 209 -3.87 -12.10 -6.44
N PHE A 210 -3.10 -12.31 -7.51
CA PHE A 210 -2.36 -11.22 -8.16
C PHE A 210 -2.98 -10.75 -9.48
N ASP A 211 -4.18 -11.23 -9.83
CA ASP A 211 -4.86 -10.90 -11.07
C ASP A 211 -5.94 -9.84 -10.84
N ARG A 212 -5.69 -8.60 -11.31
CA ARG A 212 -6.64 -7.49 -11.21
C ARG A 212 -7.97 -7.75 -11.92
N GLY A 213 -8.00 -8.61 -12.93
CA GLY A 213 -9.22 -9.00 -13.65
C GLY A 213 -10.05 -10.07 -12.92
N ALA A 214 -9.54 -10.66 -11.84
CA ALA A 214 -10.30 -11.64 -11.07
C ALA A 214 -11.43 -10.99 -10.25
N LYS A 215 -12.43 -11.81 -9.87
CA LYS A 215 -13.58 -11.37 -9.07
C LYS A 215 -13.11 -10.77 -7.73
N ALA A 216 -13.84 -9.77 -7.24
CA ALA A 216 -13.65 -9.22 -5.90
C ALA A 216 -13.72 -10.35 -4.85
N GLY A 217 -12.81 -10.32 -3.86
CA GLY A 217 -12.63 -11.39 -2.88
C GLY A 217 -11.69 -12.53 -3.32
N ARG A 218 -11.32 -12.61 -4.61
CA ARG A 218 -10.31 -13.57 -5.12
C ARG A 218 -8.99 -12.93 -5.53
N ARG A 219 -8.93 -11.60 -5.56
CA ARG A 219 -7.72 -10.80 -5.82
C ARG A 219 -7.34 -10.00 -4.58
N LEU A 220 -6.04 -9.74 -4.41
CA LEU A 220 -5.47 -8.91 -3.34
C LEU A 220 -5.32 -7.44 -3.73
N CYS A 221 -5.58 -7.11 -5.00
CA CYS A 221 -5.47 -5.76 -5.52
C CYS A 221 -6.83 -5.14 -5.88
N THR A 222 -6.82 -3.83 -6.11
CA THR A 222 -7.94 -3.10 -6.73
C THR A 222 -8.13 -3.52 -8.20
N PRO A 223 -9.23 -3.14 -8.88
CA PRO A 223 -9.40 -3.41 -10.32
C PRO A 223 -8.29 -2.83 -11.19
N GLU A 224 -7.65 -1.76 -10.74
CA GLU A 224 -6.56 -1.09 -11.44
C GLU A 224 -5.21 -1.77 -11.18
N GLY A 225 -5.13 -2.68 -10.20
CA GLY A 225 -3.94 -3.44 -9.87
C GLY A 225 -3.12 -2.90 -8.68
N TRP A 226 -3.69 -2.02 -7.85
CA TRP A 226 -3.02 -1.52 -6.64
C TRP A 226 -3.05 -2.57 -5.52
N PHE A 227 -1.87 -2.97 -5.06
CA PHE A 227 -1.70 -3.82 -3.88
C PHE A 227 -1.34 -2.96 -2.67
N SER A 228 -1.91 -3.29 -1.52
CA SER A 228 -1.60 -2.66 -0.24
C SER A 228 -0.95 -3.67 0.70
N CYS A 229 0.09 -3.25 1.40
CA CYS A 229 0.73 -4.08 2.42
C CYS A 229 -0.24 -4.31 3.59
N GLN A 230 -0.37 -5.57 4.00
CA GLN A 230 -1.23 -6.00 5.11
C GLN A 230 -0.56 -5.88 6.49
N GLY A 231 0.60 -5.21 6.56
CA GLY A 231 1.40 -5.10 7.78
C GLY A 231 2.12 -6.39 8.17
N PRO A 232 3.07 -6.33 9.13
CA PRO A 232 3.71 -7.52 9.66
C PRO A 232 2.70 -8.51 10.28
N PHE A 233 3.14 -9.75 10.49
CA PHE A 233 2.26 -10.83 10.97
C PHE A 233 1.51 -10.49 12.27
N ASP A 234 2.12 -9.69 13.15
CA ASP A 234 1.67 -9.32 14.49
C ASP A 234 0.90 -7.99 14.57
N THR A 235 0.56 -7.38 13.44
CA THR A 235 -0.26 -6.16 13.39
C THR A 235 -1.34 -6.27 12.33
N ASP A 236 -2.45 -5.56 12.50
CA ASP A 236 -3.56 -5.61 11.54
C ASP A 236 -3.27 -4.80 10.25
N ASP A 237 -2.48 -3.73 10.34
CA ASP A 237 -2.25 -2.80 9.24
C ASP A 237 -0.78 -2.42 9.05
N CYS A 238 -0.45 -1.95 7.84
CA CYS A 238 0.86 -1.38 7.55
C CYS A 238 0.95 0.09 7.98
N ALA A 239 1.70 0.38 9.04
CA ALA A 239 1.91 1.75 9.53
C ALA A 239 2.48 2.70 8.45
N SER A 240 3.38 2.20 7.60
CA SER A 240 3.98 2.97 6.50
C SER A 240 3.10 3.06 5.25
N ARG A 241 1.92 2.42 5.24
CA ARG A 241 0.98 2.40 4.12
C ARG A 241 1.63 2.03 2.78
N HIS A 242 2.56 1.07 2.79
CA HIS A 242 3.22 0.63 1.58
C HIS A 242 2.20 0.15 0.54
N SER A 243 2.31 0.65 -0.68
CA SER A 243 1.49 0.26 -1.82
C SER A 243 2.34 0.11 -3.07
N ILE A 244 1.87 -0.69 -4.03
CA ILE A 244 2.54 -0.86 -5.32
C ILE A 244 1.53 -1.23 -6.40
N ASN A 245 1.77 -0.76 -7.63
CA ASN A 245 1.06 -1.23 -8.81
C ASN A 245 2.04 -1.93 -9.79
N PRO A 246 2.20 -3.26 -9.71
CA PRO A 246 3.11 -3.99 -10.61
C PRO A 246 2.65 -3.98 -12.07
N TYR A 247 1.44 -3.50 -12.38
CA TYR A 247 0.97 -3.31 -13.74
C TYR A 247 1.45 -2.00 -14.38
N GLY A 248 1.93 -1.03 -13.59
CA GLY A 248 2.22 0.31 -14.08
C GLY A 248 3.48 0.40 -14.95
N ASN A 249 4.56 -0.29 -14.56
CA ASN A 249 5.82 -0.25 -15.28
C ASN A 249 6.71 -1.48 -14.97
N ARG A 250 7.82 -1.63 -15.72
CA ARG A 250 8.77 -2.75 -15.59
C ARG A 250 9.44 -2.80 -14.21
N GLU A 251 9.82 -1.65 -13.64
CA GLU A 251 10.49 -1.56 -12.35
C GLU A 251 9.56 -2.00 -11.22
N SER A 252 8.32 -1.49 -11.18
CA SER A 252 7.27 -1.89 -10.25
C SER A 252 6.98 -3.39 -10.32
N ARG A 253 6.94 -3.98 -11.52
CA ARG A 253 6.84 -5.44 -11.70
C ARG A 253 8.01 -6.18 -11.06
N ILE A 254 9.24 -5.68 -11.21
CA ILE A 254 10.44 -6.28 -10.59
C ILE A 254 10.42 -6.11 -9.08
N LEU A 255 10.13 -4.91 -8.58
CA LEU A 255 10.03 -4.62 -7.14
C LEU A 255 8.99 -5.50 -6.45
N PHE A 256 7.89 -5.83 -7.12
CA PHE A 256 6.88 -6.74 -6.58
C PHE A 256 7.40 -8.16 -6.33
N SER A 257 8.51 -8.57 -6.94
CA SER A 257 9.19 -9.82 -6.60
C SER A 257 9.74 -9.84 -5.16
N THR A 258 10.02 -8.67 -4.59
CA THR A 258 10.50 -8.52 -3.21
C THR A 258 9.37 -8.55 -2.17
N TRP A 259 8.12 -8.32 -2.60
CA TRP A 259 6.95 -8.46 -1.75
C TRP A 259 6.70 -9.93 -1.46
N ASN A 260 6.29 -10.26 -0.23
CA ASN A 260 6.15 -11.64 0.23
C ASN A 260 4.69 -11.97 0.53
N LEU A 261 4.30 -13.23 0.27
CA LEU A 261 3.13 -13.83 0.91
C LEU A 261 3.62 -14.55 2.16
N ASP A 262 3.65 -13.82 3.27
CA ASP A 262 4.21 -14.25 4.54
C ASP A 262 3.17 -15.07 5.32
N HIS A 263 3.63 -16.17 5.92
CA HIS A 263 2.78 -17.07 6.69
C HIS A 263 2.68 -16.56 8.14
N ILE A 264 1.48 -16.17 8.59
CA ILE A 264 1.24 -15.71 9.98
C ILE A 264 1.69 -16.80 10.96
N ILE A 265 1.14 -18.02 10.82
CA ILE A 265 1.67 -19.23 11.46
C ILE A 265 2.72 -19.82 10.53
N GLU A 266 3.98 -19.78 10.97
CA GLU A 266 5.14 -20.12 10.14
C GLU A 266 5.06 -21.52 9.54
N LYS A 267 5.10 -21.59 8.21
CA LYS A 267 5.06 -22.86 7.46
C LYS A 267 6.13 -23.85 7.90
N LYS A 268 7.42 -23.46 7.82
CA LYS A 268 8.56 -24.37 8.07
C LYS A 268 8.78 -24.67 9.54
N ARG A 269 8.54 -23.68 10.42
CA ARG A 269 8.80 -23.83 11.86
C ARG A 269 7.65 -24.48 12.63
N THR A 270 6.41 -24.31 12.16
CA THR A 270 5.23 -24.73 12.91
C THR A 270 4.31 -25.64 12.10
N VAL A 271 3.80 -25.19 10.95
CA VAL A 271 2.71 -25.89 10.25
C VAL A 271 3.13 -27.27 9.72
N VAL A 272 4.27 -27.33 9.01
CA VAL A 272 4.75 -28.59 8.41
C VAL A 272 5.21 -29.59 9.48
N PRO A 273 5.99 -29.21 10.51
CA PRO A 273 6.29 -30.12 11.61
C PRO A 273 5.03 -30.63 12.34
N THR A 274 4.03 -29.76 12.54
CA THR A 274 2.76 -30.16 13.18
C THR A 274 1.99 -31.16 12.32
N LEU A 275 1.95 -30.96 10.99
CA LEU A 275 1.34 -31.92 10.07
C LEU A 275 2.05 -33.27 10.12
N ALA A 276 3.38 -33.28 10.07
CA ALA A 276 4.19 -34.49 10.13
C ALA A 276 3.95 -35.28 11.44
N ALA A 277 3.94 -34.58 12.58
CA ALA A 277 3.62 -35.19 13.87
C ALA A 277 2.18 -35.71 13.92
N ALA A 278 1.21 -34.94 13.41
CA ALA A 278 -0.20 -35.34 13.43
C ALA A 278 -0.47 -36.63 12.64
N VAL A 279 0.23 -36.83 11.52
CA VAL A 279 0.17 -38.07 10.73
C VAL A 279 0.88 -39.22 11.46
N GLY A 280 2.05 -38.98 12.08
CA GLY A 280 2.77 -40.00 12.84
C GLY A 280 2.02 -40.49 14.08
N ASP A 281 1.36 -39.59 14.78
CA ASP A 281 0.69 -39.84 16.07
C ASP A 281 -0.84 -40.01 15.91
N ALA A 282 -1.30 -40.32 14.69
CA ALA A 282 -2.72 -40.35 14.36
C ALA A 282 -3.50 -41.31 15.27
N GLU A 283 -2.93 -42.45 15.67
CA GLU A 283 -3.55 -43.46 16.56
C GLU A 283 -5.01 -43.79 16.16
N GLY A 284 -5.30 -43.84 14.86
CA GLY A 284 -6.64 -44.09 14.30
C GLY A 284 -7.53 -42.86 14.13
N ARG A 285 -7.06 -41.65 14.48
CA ARG A 285 -7.72 -40.37 14.16
C ARG A 285 -7.39 -39.95 12.74
N VAL A 286 -8.33 -39.28 12.07
CA VAL A 286 -8.13 -38.77 10.72
C VAL A 286 -7.67 -37.32 10.78
N VAL A 287 -6.50 -37.01 10.22
CA VAL A 287 -5.98 -35.64 10.12
C VAL A 287 -6.92 -34.77 9.28
N ASP A 288 -7.27 -33.59 9.78
CA ASP A 288 -8.01 -32.60 9.01
C ASP A 288 -7.06 -31.83 8.08
N TRP A 289 -6.71 -32.47 6.97
CA TRP A 289 -5.81 -31.87 5.98
C TRP A 289 -6.32 -30.54 5.41
N LYS A 290 -7.63 -30.25 5.47
CA LYS A 290 -8.18 -28.96 5.01
C LYS A 290 -7.77 -27.81 5.92
N TYR A 291 -7.61 -28.07 7.21
CA TYR A 291 -7.02 -27.10 8.13
C TYR A 291 -5.59 -26.74 7.70
N PHE A 292 -4.74 -27.74 7.46
CA PHE A 292 -3.38 -27.50 6.99
C PHE A 292 -3.32 -26.85 5.61
N TYR A 293 -4.22 -27.22 4.69
CA TYR A 293 -4.37 -26.55 3.39
C TYR A 293 -4.60 -25.04 3.55
N SER A 294 -5.53 -24.65 4.45
CA SER A 294 -5.79 -23.24 4.75
C SER A 294 -4.54 -22.51 5.27
N LEU A 295 -3.82 -23.14 6.20
CA LEU A 295 -2.59 -22.55 6.73
C LEU A 295 -1.46 -22.44 5.69
N LEU A 296 -1.36 -23.38 4.77
CA LEU A 296 -0.23 -23.45 3.85
C LEU A 296 -0.41 -22.57 2.61
N PHE A 297 -1.65 -22.41 2.13
CA PHE A 297 -1.88 -21.93 0.77
C PHE A 297 -2.95 -20.84 0.61
N THR A 298 -3.72 -20.51 1.66
CA THR A 298 -4.81 -19.52 1.57
C THR A 298 -4.49 -18.24 2.35
N LEU A 299 -5.29 -17.21 2.10
CA LEU A 299 -5.22 -15.93 2.80
C LEU A 299 -5.63 -16.01 4.28
N ASP A 300 -6.14 -17.16 4.74
CA ASP A 300 -6.43 -17.39 6.16
C ASP A 300 -5.15 -17.30 7.00
N ASN A 301 -4.00 -17.60 6.39
CA ASN A 301 -2.70 -17.55 7.04
C ASN A 301 -1.62 -16.82 6.21
N LEU A 302 -1.95 -16.31 5.03
CA LEU A 302 -1.02 -15.56 4.18
C LEU A 302 -1.32 -14.06 4.22
N LYS A 303 -0.32 -13.25 4.58
CA LYS A 303 -0.32 -11.79 4.44
C LYS A 303 0.57 -11.35 3.29
N LEU A 304 0.06 -10.50 2.40
CA LEU A 304 0.89 -9.81 1.41
C LEU A 304 1.60 -8.63 2.07
N VAL A 305 2.93 -8.71 2.14
CA VAL A 305 3.76 -7.72 2.86
C VAL A 305 4.89 -7.18 2.00
N HIS A 306 5.13 -5.88 2.13
CA HIS A 306 6.35 -5.24 1.65
C HIS A 306 7.57 -5.85 2.38
N VAL A 307 8.74 -5.88 1.73
CA VAL A 307 9.97 -6.48 2.31
C VAL A 307 10.35 -5.87 3.67
N ALA A 308 10.10 -4.58 3.87
CA ALA A 308 10.36 -3.91 5.15
C ALA A 308 9.38 -4.32 6.28
N CYS A 309 8.20 -4.86 5.93
CA CYS A 309 7.20 -5.37 6.87
C CYS A 309 7.32 -6.88 7.09
N HIS A 310 8.20 -7.57 6.35
CA HIS A 310 8.43 -9.01 6.52
C HIS A 310 9.40 -9.25 7.67
N LYS A 311 8.86 -9.42 8.88
CA LYS A 311 9.64 -9.73 10.09
C LYS A 311 10.18 -11.16 10.00
N LYS A 312 11.50 -11.33 9.83
CA LYS A 312 12.16 -12.66 9.80
C LYS A 312 12.36 -13.30 11.18
N THR A 313 11.88 -12.64 12.24
CA THR A 313 11.85 -13.18 13.60
C THR A 313 10.86 -14.34 13.71
N THR A 314 11.00 -15.21 14.71
CA THR A 314 10.01 -16.26 14.99
C THR A 314 8.66 -15.66 15.38
N HIS A 315 7.57 -16.12 14.77
CA HIS A 315 6.22 -15.57 15.00
C HIS A 315 5.63 -16.03 16.34
N ARG A 316 6.16 -17.11 16.93
CA ARG A 316 5.70 -17.72 18.21
C ARG A 316 4.22 -18.11 18.20
N LEU A 317 3.62 -18.28 17.04
CA LEU A 317 2.26 -18.78 16.86
C LEU A 317 2.26 -20.29 16.65
N ARG A 318 1.18 -20.94 17.09
CA ARG A 318 0.97 -22.38 17.04
C ARG A 318 -0.28 -22.72 16.24
N CYS A 319 -0.31 -23.91 15.67
CA CYS A 319 -1.54 -24.48 15.12
C CYS A 319 -2.57 -24.66 16.23
N ASP A 320 -3.84 -24.49 15.88
CA ASP A 320 -5.00 -24.74 16.74
C ASP A 320 -5.15 -26.26 16.95
N PRO A 321 -4.94 -26.77 18.17
CA PRO A 321 -5.00 -28.20 18.44
C PRO A 321 -6.36 -28.82 18.16
N SER A 322 -7.45 -28.03 18.26
CA SER A 322 -8.82 -28.53 18.07
C SER A 322 -9.16 -28.83 16.61
N ARG A 323 -8.35 -28.32 15.66
CA ARG A 323 -8.56 -28.44 14.22
C ARG A 323 -7.56 -29.36 13.52
N ILE A 324 -6.64 -29.98 14.27
CA ILE A 324 -5.64 -30.89 13.70
C ILE A 324 -6.29 -32.17 13.17
N TYR A 325 -7.29 -32.69 13.87
CA TYR A 325 -8.00 -33.93 13.53
C TYR A 325 -9.47 -33.63 13.24
N ARG A 326 -10.09 -34.44 12.39
CA ARG A 326 -11.53 -34.34 12.12
C ARG A 326 -12.32 -34.69 13.37
N ALA A 327 -13.37 -33.93 13.64
CA ALA A 327 -14.30 -34.24 14.71
C ALA A 327 -14.91 -35.64 14.48
N GLN A 328 -14.87 -36.48 15.52
CA GLN A 328 -15.57 -37.76 15.49
C GLN A 328 -17.07 -37.49 15.37
N ALA A 329 -17.73 -38.07 14.37
CA ALA A 329 -19.17 -37.98 14.25
C ALA A 329 -19.81 -38.62 15.48
N VAL A 330 -20.37 -37.80 16.39
CA VAL A 330 -21.13 -38.31 17.52
C VAL A 330 -22.32 -39.09 16.95
N PRO A 331 -22.49 -40.39 17.27
CA PRO A 331 -23.66 -41.12 16.82
C PRO A 331 -24.90 -40.44 17.40
N ARG A 332 -25.81 -39.99 16.53
CA ARG A 332 -27.13 -39.48 16.95
C ARG A 332 -27.81 -40.57 17.79
N ARG A 333 -27.86 -40.41 19.12
CA ARG A 333 -28.68 -41.25 20.01
C ARG A 333 -30.12 -41.23 19.48
N LYS A 334 -30.62 -42.37 18.99
CA LYS A 334 -32.04 -42.54 18.67
C LYS A 334 -32.83 -42.22 19.94
N ARG A 335 -33.66 -41.17 19.90
CA ARG A 335 -34.60 -40.87 20.98
C ARG A 335 -35.52 -42.09 21.17
N PRO A 336 -35.69 -42.61 22.40
CA PRO A 336 -36.62 -43.71 22.62
C PRO A 336 -38.05 -43.21 22.33
N ILE A 337 -38.77 -43.97 21.51
CA ILE A 337 -40.18 -43.75 21.22
C ILE A 337 -40.93 -43.94 22.54
N CYS A 338 -41.46 -42.84 23.08
CA CYS A 338 -42.34 -42.89 24.25
C CYS A 338 -43.67 -43.53 23.81
N ARG A 339 -43.90 -44.78 24.21
CA ARG A 339 -45.21 -45.41 24.09
C ARG A 339 -46.16 -44.73 25.06
N ARG A 340 -47.12 -43.96 24.54
CA ARG A 340 -48.29 -43.50 25.30
C ARG A 340 -49.11 -44.72 25.70
N ARG A 341 -49.38 -44.86 27.00
CA ARG A 341 -50.47 -45.68 27.53
C ARG A 341 -51.74 -44.85 27.56
#